data_AF-A0A9D8FUT2-F1
#
_entry.id   AF-A0A9D8FUT2-F1
#
_cell.length_a   1.000
_cell.length_b   1.000
_cell.length_c   1.000
_cell.angle_alpha   90.00
_cell.angle_beta   90.00
_cell.angle_gamma   90.00
#
_symmetry.space_group_name_H-M   'P 1'
#
loop_
_entity.id
_entity.type
_entity.pdbx_description
1 polymer ?
#
loop_
_entity_poly.entity_id
_entity_poly.type
_entity_poly.pdbx_seq_one_letter_code
_entity_poly.pdbx_strand_id
1 'polypeptide(L)'
;MATETNRPTRKVTVTLPISLLARLDGVVPSRLRSAFIVRAIEERLALMEQAAALEESAGAWRDEDYPDMATEGAIDRWLAELRGPADDRLYELSADPGERGEAP
;
A
#
# COMPACT_ATOMS: atom_id res chain seq x y z
N MET A 1 5.12 4.48 18.04
CA MET A 1 6.18 4.31 17.02
C MET A 1 7.27 3.44 17.63
N ALA A 2 7.26 2.13 17.34
CA ALA A 2 8.17 1.19 17.98
C ALA A 2 9.61 1.44 17.50
N THR A 3 10.52 1.69 18.44
CA THR A 3 11.96 1.79 18.19
C THR A 3 12.53 0.39 18.02
N GLU A 4 12.70 -0.04 16.77
CA GLU A 4 13.34 -1.30 16.43
C GLU A 4 14.86 -1.17 16.63
N THR A 5 15.30 -1.24 17.89
CA THR A 5 16.63 -0.76 18.30
C THR A 5 17.75 -1.78 18.10
N ASN A 6 17.52 -2.93 17.45
CA ASN A 6 18.58 -3.91 17.22
C ASN A 6 18.29 -4.90 16.07
N ARG A 7 18.41 -4.45 14.81
CA ARG A 7 18.47 -5.40 13.68
C ARG A 7 19.88 -5.97 13.54
N PRO A 8 20.07 -7.28 13.39
CA PRO A 8 21.39 -7.87 13.17
C PRO A 8 21.98 -7.33 11.87
N THR A 9 23.21 -6.82 11.92
CA THR A 9 23.89 -6.24 10.76
C THR A 9 25.10 -7.09 10.37
N ARG A 10 25.37 -7.18 9.06
CA ARG A 10 26.57 -7.82 8.49
C ARG A 10 27.31 -6.82 7.63
N LYS A 11 28.62 -6.67 7.85
CA LYS A 11 29.46 -5.79 7.03
C LYS A 11 29.70 -6.41 5.65
N VAL A 12 29.55 -5.61 4.60
CA VAL A 12 29.85 -5.96 3.21
C VAL A 12 30.83 -4.93 2.65
N THR A 13 31.83 -5.36 1.90
CA THR A 13 32.77 -4.47 1.20
C THR A 13 32.32 -4.32 -0.24
N VAL A 14 32.12 -3.08 -0.70
CA VAL A 14 31.68 -2.74 -2.06
C VAL A 14 32.68 -1.76 -2.68
N THR A 15 33.06 -1.98 -3.93
CA THR A 15 33.92 -1.06 -4.69
C THR A 15 33.05 -0.04 -5.42
N LEU A 16 33.30 1.25 -5.22
CA LEU A 16 32.53 2.34 -5.82
C LEU A 16 33.46 3.23 -6.67
N PRO A 17 32.98 3.78 -7.80
CA PRO A 17 33.75 4.74 -8.57
C PRO A 17 34.11 5.97 -7.72
N ILE A 18 35.34 6.46 -7.88
CA ILE A 18 35.85 7.63 -7.14
C ILE A 18 34.96 8.86 -7.39
N SER A 19 34.50 9.04 -8.63
CA SER A 19 33.59 10.14 -8.99
C SER A 19 32.24 10.07 -8.25
N LEU A 20 31.72 8.87 -8.01
CA LEU A 20 30.49 8.68 -7.25
C LEU A 20 30.71 8.98 -5.77
N LEU A 21 31.84 8.53 -5.21
CA LEU A 21 32.21 8.86 -3.82
C LEU A 21 32.37 10.37 -3.65
N ALA A 22 33.08 11.06 -4.55
CA ALA A 22 33.22 12.52 -4.48
C ALA A 22 31.86 13.25 -4.49
N ARG A 23 30.90 12.78 -5.30
CA ARG A 23 29.52 13.31 -5.31
C ARG A 23 28.78 13.02 -4.00
N LEU A 24 28.89 11.80 -3.48
CA LEU A 24 28.29 11.43 -2.20
C LEU A 24 28.84 12.30 -1.07
N ASP A 25 30.15 12.54 -1.07
CA ASP A 25 30.86 13.32 -0.07
C ASP A 25 30.46 14.80 -0.08
N GLY A 26 30.12 15.35 -1.25
CA GLY A 26 29.65 16.72 -1.39
C GLY A 26 28.21 16.96 -0.92
N VAL A 27 27.39 15.90 -0.82
CA VAL A 27 25.95 16.00 -0.48
C VAL A 27 25.64 15.42 0.89
N VAL A 28 26.31 14.33 1.27
CA VAL A 28 25.98 13.54 2.47
C VAL A 28 27.13 13.60 3.47
N PRO A 29 26.88 14.10 4.70
CA PRO A 29 27.88 14.10 5.77
C PRO A 29 28.41 12.69 6.05
N SER A 30 29.70 12.57 6.38
CA SER A 30 30.39 11.29 6.57
C SER A 30 29.67 10.33 7.52
N ARG A 31 29.14 10.84 8.63
CA ARG A 31 28.41 10.05 9.64
C ARG A 31 27.04 9.53 9.18
N LEU A 32 26.50 10.07 8.09
CA LEU A 32 25.18 9.71 7.55
C LEU A 32 25.25 8.82 6.31
N ARG A 33 26.45 8.55 5.79
CA ARG A 33 26.62 7.77 4.55
C ARG A 33 26.05 6.37 4.64
N SER A 34 26.29 5.67 5.75
CA SER A 34 25.76 4.32 5.95
C SER A 34 24.23 4.33 5.90
N ALA A 35 23.59 5.24 6.62
CA ALA A 35 22.13 5.38 6.63
C ALA A 35 21.58 5.79 5.25
N PHE A 36 22.29 6.66 4.53
CA PHE A 36 21.92 7.03 3.16
C PHE A 36 21.99 5.83 2.21
N ILE A 37 23.08 5.07 2.24
CA ILE A 37 23.28 3.91 1.38
C ILE A 37 22.23 2.84 1.68
N VAL A 38 21.95 2.57 2.97
CA VAL A 38 20.92 1.62 3.39
C VAL A 38 19.56 2.01 2.80
N ARG A 39 19.13 3.26 2.98
CA ARG A 39 17.85 3.73 2.44
C ARG A 39 17.80 3.65 0.91
N ALA A 40 18.86 4.06 0.23
CA ALA A 40 18.93 3.98 -1.23
C ALA A 40 18.82 2.54 -1.74
N ILE A 41 19.39 1.57 -1.02
CA ILE A 41 19.26 0.14 -1.33
C ILE A 41 17.83 -0.34 -1.08
N GLU A 42 17.23 -0.01 0.07
CA GLU A 42 15.84 -0.38 0.42
C GLU A 42 14.85 0.16 -0.62
N GLU A 43 14.94 1.44 -0.96
CA GLU A 43 14.09 2.08 -1.99
C GLU A 43 14.26 1.40 -3.35
N ARG A 44 15.50 1.10 -3.76
CA ARG A 44 15.75 0.47 -5.05
C ARG A 44 15.22 -0.95 -5.11
N LEU A 45 15.37 -1.72 -4.03
CA LEU A 45 14.85 -3.09 -3.93
C LEU A 45 13.32 -3.10 -3.96
N ALA A 46 12.67 -2.23 -3.18
CA ALA A 46 11.21 -2.12 -3.17
C ALA A 46 10.65 -1.82 -4.57
N LEU A 47 11.32 -0.95 -5.34
CA LEU A 47 10.93 -0.68 -6.73
C LEU A 47 11.11 -1.90 -7.65
N MET A 48 12.15 -2.72 -7.44
CA MET A 48 12.34 -3.95 -8.21
C MET A 48 11.27 -5.00 -7.90
N GLU A 49 10.94 -5.16 -6.62
CA GLU A 49 9.89 -6.07 -6.15
C GLU A 49 8.52 -5.65 -6.70
N GLN A 50 8.20 -4.35 -6.69
CA GLN A 50 6.97 -3.82 -7.29
C GLN A 50 6.91 -4.06 -8.80
N ALA A 51 8.01 -3.82 -9.51
CA ALA A 51 8.07 -4.07 -10.95
C ALA A 51 7.84 -5.56 -11.26
N ALA A 52 8.50 -6.45 -10.52
CA ALA A 52 8.29 -7.89 -10.66
C ALA A 52 6.84 -8.29 -10.37
N ALA A 53 6.22 -7.76 -9.31
CA ALA A 53 4.83 -8.03 -9.01
C ALA A 53 3.87 -7.55 -10.11
N LEU A 54 4.14 -6.40 -10.74
CA LEU A 54 3.35 -5.91 -11.87
C LEU A 54 3.48 -6.81 -13.11
N GLU A 55 4.69 -7.31 -13.38
CA GLU A 55 4.94 -8.27 -14.46
C GLU A 55 4.25 -9.61 -14.20
N GLU A 56 4.34 -10.14 -12.98
CA GLU A 56 3.71 -11.41 -12.58
C GLU A 56 2.18 -11.34 -12.57
N SER A 57 1.62 -10.19 -12.22
CA SER A 57 0.17 -9.96 -12.22
C SER A 57 -0.39 -9.47 -13.56
N ALA A 58 0.45 -9.33 -14.58
CA ALA A 58 0.01 -8.93 -15.91
C ALA A 58 -1.03 -9.93 -16.46
N GLY A 59 -2.23 -9.43 -16.77
CA GLY A 59 -3.34 -10.25 -17.23
C GLY A 59 -4.07 -11.03 -16.13
N ALA A 60 -3.73 -10.83 -14.85
CA ALA A 60 -4.50 -11.36 -13.72
C ALA A 60 -5.89 -10.71 -13.59
N TRP A 61 -6.09 -9.56 -14.24
CA TRP A 61 -7.37 -8.87 -14.33
C TRP A 61 -7.70 -8.59 -15.80
N ARG A 62 -8.85 -9.08 -16.27
CA ARG A 62 -9.36 -8.84 -17.62
C ARG A 62 -10.84 -8.49 -17.54
N ASP A 63 -11.30 -7.59 -18.41
CA ASP A 63 -12.68 -7.09 -18.38
C ASP A 63 -13.70 -8.22 -18.62
N GLU A 64 -13.33 -9.23 -19.40
CA GLU A 64 -14.18 -10.41 -19.65
C GLU A 64 -14.40 -11.27 -18.42
N ASP A 65 -13.47 -11.25 -17.46
CA ASP A 65 -13.57 -12.01 -16.21
C ASP A 65 -14.46 -11.28 -15.17
N TYR A 66 -14.80 -10.00 -15.40
CA TYR A 66 -15.54 -9.14 -14.46
C TYR A 66 -16.66 -8.31 -15.13
N PRO A 67 -17.70 -8.95 -15.68
CA PRO A 67 -18.79 -8.26 -16.39
C PRO A 67 -19.57 -7.27 -15.50
N ASP A 68 -19.64 -7.55 -14.19
CA ASP A 68 -20.30 -6.68 -13.21
C ASP A 68 -19.55 -5.37 -12.96
N MET A 69 -18.31 -5.27 -13.44
CA MET A 69 -17.48 -4.07 -13.35
C MET A 69 -17.22 -3.43 -14.72
N ALA A 70 -17.83 -3.94 -15.80
CA ALA A 70 -17.57 -3.50 -17.17
C ALA A 70 -18.21 -2.14 -17.53
N THR A 71 -19.21 -1.69 -16.78
CA THR A 71 -19.89 -0.40 -17.02
C THR A 71 -20.24 0.28 -15.70
N GLU A 72 -20.35 1.60 -15.71
CA GLU A 72 -20.78 2.38 -14.54
C GLU A 72 -22.08 1.84 -13.94
N GLY A 73 -23.10 1.56 -14.77
CA GLY A 73 -24.36 0.99 -14.29
C GLY A 73 -24.27 -0.45 -13.77
N ALA A 74 -23.27 -1.23 -14.17
CA ALA A 74 -23.00 -2.55 -13.59
C ALA A 74 -22.29 -2.41 -12.24
N ILE A 75 -21.32 -1.50 -12.14
CA ILE A 75 -20.63 -1.15 -10.90
C ILE A 75 -21.63 -0.64 -9.87
N ASP A 76 -22.57 0.22 -10.26
CA ASP A 76 -23.60 0.77 -9.34
C ASP A 76 -24.51 -0.33 -8.79
N ARG A 77 -24.92 -1.29 -9.64
CA ARG A 77 -25.71 -2.45 -9.17
C ARG A 77 -24.91 -3.32 -8.21
N TRP A 78 -23.67 -3.64 -8.57
CA TRP A 78 -22.78 -4.42 -7.71
C TRP A 78 -22.51 -3.74 -6.37
N LEU A 79 -22.29 -2.42 -6.37
CA LEU A 79 -22.12 -1.63 -5.15
C LEU A 79 -23.41 -1.59 -4.31
N ALA A 80 -24.58 -1.47 -4.92
CA ALA A 80 -25.86 -1.49 -4.22
C ALA A 80 -26.11 -2.86 -3.56
N GLU A 81 -25.79 -3.96 -4.24
CA GLU A 81 -25.88 -5.31 -3.68
C GLU A 81 -24.87 -5.54 -2.54
N LEU A 82 -23.64 -5.02 -2.70
CA LEU A 82 -22.59 -5.13 -1.69
C LEU A 82 -22.90 -4.32 -0.43
N ARG A 83 -23.44 -3.10 -0.60
CA ARG A 83 -23.68 -2.14 0.48
C ARG A 83 -25.04 -2.31 1.14
N GLY A 84 -26.07 -2.71 0.40
CA GLY A 84 -27.45 -2.85 0.91
C GLY A 84 -27.53 -3.57 2.26
N PRO A 85 -27.00 -4.79 2.42
CA PRO A 85 -27.07 -5.52 3.69
C PRO A 85 -26.28 -4.88 4.84
N ALA A 86 -25.28 -4.04 4.55
CA ALA A 86 -24.51 -3.30 5.54
C ALA A 86 -25.21 -2.00 5.93
N ASP A 87 -25.79 -1.32 4.94
CA ASP A 87 -26.59 -0.10 5.11
C ASP A 87 -27.87 -0.39 5.89
N ASP A 88 -28.54 -1.53 5.64
CA ASP A 88 -29.69 -1.99 6.41
C ASP A 88 -29.34 -2.24 7.88
N ARG A 89 -28.21 -2.92 8.14
CA ARG A 89 -27.72 -3.16 9.50
C ARG A 89 -27.31 -1.86 10.20
N LEU A 90 -26.67 -0.94 9.48
CA LEU A 90 -26.31 0.37 10.01
C LEU A 90 -27.55 1.21 10.32
N TYR A 91 -28.57 1.13 9.46
CA TYR A 91 -29.87 1.76 9.68
C TYR A 91 -30.56 1.20 10.93
N GLU A 92 -30.66 -0.13 11.05
CA GLU A 92 -31.22 -0.81 12.23
C GLU A 92 -30.48 -0.48 13.54
N LEU A 93 -29.16 -0.31 13.50
CA LEU A 93 -28.33 0.09 14.65
C LEU A 93 -28.45 1.58 15.00
N SER A 94 -28.74 2.42 14.00
CA SER A 94 -28.91 3.87 14.16
C SER A 94 -30.35 4.27 14.49
N ALA A 95 -31.31 3.39 14.21
CA ALA A 95 -32.70 3.56 14.59
C ALA A 95 -32.80 3.39 16.12
N ASP A 96 -33.06 4.50 16.82
CA ASP A 96 -33.26 4.50 18.27
C ASP A 96 -34.44 3.57 18.62
N PRO A 97 -34.29 2.57 19.51
CA PRO A 97 -35.39 1.72 19.96
C PRO A 97 -36.54 2.51 20.64
N GLY A 98 -36.34 3.80 20.91
CA GLY A 98 -37.33 4.73 21.47
C GLY A 98 -38.42 5.27 20.53
N GLU A 99 -38.32 5.09 19.20
CA GLU A 99 -39.37 5.56 18.26
C GLU A 99 -40.39 4.48 17.85
N ARG A 100 -40.50 3.38 18.61
CA ARG A 100 -41.71 2.54 18.55
C ARG A 100 -42.77 3.16 19.46
N GLY A 101 -43.36 4.25 18.97
CA GLY A 101 -44.49 4.92 19.58
C GLY A 101 -45.65 3.96 19.81
N GLU A 102 -46.01 3.80 21.08
CA GLU A 102 -47.35 3.45 21.56
C GLU A 102 -48.38 4.25 20.73
N ALA A 103 -49.18 3.55 19.92
CA ALA A 103 -50.37 4.15 19.33
C ALA A 103 -51.48 4.15 20.39
N PRO A 104 -52.26 5.24 20.54
CA PRO A 104 -53.35 5.33 21.51
C PRO A 104 -54.51 4.36 21.19
#